data_AF-A0AAD9D658-F1
#
_entry.id   AF-A0AAD9D658-F1
#
_cell.length_a   1.000
_cell.length_b   1.000
_cell.length_c   1.000
_cell.angle_alpha   90.00
_cell.angle_beta   90.00
_cell.angle_gamma   90.00
#
_symmetry.space_group_name_H-M   'P 1'
#
loop_
_entity.id
_entity.type
_entity.pdbx_description
1 polymer ?
#
loop_
_entity_poly.entity_id
_entity_poly.type
_entity_poly.pdbx_seq_one_letter_code
_entity_poly.pdbx_strand_id
1 'polypeptide(L)'
;MVSIEYSPNARARCQGCRDKIQKGSIRICAKSGAPMSRNGGYTNQYHHAQCYRNRKDLTTLWGFRNLAKEDQKRFMTEEQKRQNFPGDYAAAAAAAASSAGGLEKRDANVAECTELNVVAKKQKKDIAAVKKMKAREIADAKRLAEEERQRTLAAERAERQRQLEEEKRRQEEEERQLRMRDDVFSITGLKYGEAKASCGEKVTLLREPENEYDANAVKVVNGYRQLVGRIEKDKAATLSSKMKQMQEDYQSQNFKLFAEGTIVSAGDDYQQLVKVDFKKIPTKPNTAIINPYAKSTK
;
A
#
# COMPACT_ATOMS: atom_id res chain seq x y z
N MET A 1 22.84 -21.21 5.98
CA MET A 1 22.68 -19.97 5.19
C MET A 1 23.92 -19.10 5.38
N VAL A 2 24.47 -18.55 4.29
CA VAL A 2 25.70 -17.74 4.31
C VAL A 2 25.36 -16.36 3.75
N SER A 3 25.78 -15.31 4.45
CA SER A 3 25.56 -13.92 4.05
C SER A 3 26.84 -13.09 4.11
N ILE A 4 26.88 -12.00 3.34
CA ILE A 4 27.97 -11.02 3.34
C ILE A 4 27.44 -9.66 3.79
N GLU A 5 28.15 -9.01 4.70
CA GLU A 5 27.73 -7.75 5.31
C GLU A 5 28.92 -6.91 5.77
N TYR A 6 28.71 -5.61 5.98
CA TYR A 6 29.65 -4.78 6.74
C TYR A 6 29.51 -5.09 8.23
N SER A 7 30.63 -5.18 8.93
CA SER A 7 30.62 -5.42 10.37
C SER A 7 30.03 -4.21 11.11
N PRO A 8 28.88 -4.33 11.81
CA PRO A 8 28.28 -3.21 12.53
C PRO A 8 29.08 -2.80 13.77
N ASN A 9 29.86 -3.74 14.32
CA ASN A 9 30.72 -3.55 15.49
C ASN A 9 32.02 -4.35 15.35
N ALA A 10 33.00 -4.10 16.23
CA ALA A 10 34.29 -4.79 16.24
C ALA A 10 34.36 -5.97 17.23
N ARG A 11 33.22 -6.59 17.56
CA ARG A 11 33.13 -7.67 18.57
C ARG A 11 33.35 -9.07 17.97
N ALA A 12 33.22 -9.22 16.66
CA ALA A 12 33.37 -10.51 15.99
C ALA A 12 34.86 -10.87 15.81
N ARG A 13 35.18 -12.16 15.96
CA ARG A 13 36.50 -12.72 15.62
C ARG A 13 36.35 -13.66 14.43
N CYS A 14 37.29 -13.59 13.50
CA CYS A 14 37.28 -14.44 12.32
C CYS A 14 37.58 -15.89 12.71
N GLN A 15 36.72 -16.85 12.34
CA GLN A 15 36.93 -18.27 12.63
C GLN A 15 38.08 -18.90 11.81
N GLY A 16 38.54 -18.22 10.75
CA GLY A 16 39.71 -18.63 9.95
C GLY A 16 41.05 -18.27 10.61
N CYS A 17 41.36 -16.98 10.75
CA CYS A 17 42.62 -16.48 11.30
C CYS A 17 42.59 -16.12 12.80
N ARG A 18 41.42 -16.17 13.47
CA ARG A 18 41.21 -15.79 14.88
C ARG A 18 41.45 -14.31 15.24
N ASP A 19 41.72 -13.46 14.25
CA ASP A 19 41.84 -12.01 14.43
C ASP A 19 40.49 -11.30 14.60
N LYS A 20 40.53 -10.10 15.17
CA LYS A 20 39.34 -9.25 15.36
C LYS A 20 38.91 -8.63 14.03
N ILE A 21 37.62 -8.67 13.75
CA ILE A 21 37.00 -8.03 12.58
C ILE A 21 36.64 -6.59 12.96
N GLN A 22 37.20 -5.61 12.26
CA GLN A 22 36.95 -4.19 12.56
C GLN A 22 35.54 -3.74 12.14
N LYS A 23 35.01 -2.71 12.82
CA LYS A 23 33.75 -2.05 12.43
C LYS A 23 33.89 -1.47 11.03
N GLY A 24 32.89 -1.69 10.17
CA GLY A 24 32.90 -1.23 8.79
C GLY A 24 33.74 -2.09 7.83
N SER A 25 34.40 -3.14 8.30
CA SER A 25 35.06 -4.12 7.41
C SER A 25 34.07 -5.16 6.88
N ILE A 26 34.30 -5.68 5.69
CA ILE A 26 33.45 -6.68 5.05
C ILE A 26 33.71 -8.05 5.68
N ARG A 27 32.65 -8.67 6.18
CA ARG A 27 32.67 -9.99 6.80
C ARG A 27 31.61 -10.91 6.22
N ILE A 28 31.86 -12.20 6.34
CA ILE A 28 30.93 -13.26 5.93
C ILE A 28 30.38 -13.92 7.18
N CYS A 29 29.06 -14.04 7.26
CA CYS A 29 28.34 -14.73 8.31
C CYS A 29 27.86 -16.09 7.78
N ALA A 30 28.40 -17.18 8.32
CA ALA A 30 27.96 -18.53 8.04
C ALA A 30 27.18 -19.08 9.24
N LYS A 31 25.91 -19.43 9.05
CA LYS A 31 25.13 -20.12 10.08
C LYS A 31 25.56 -21.59 10.11
N SER A 32 26.26 -21.99 11.16
CA SER A 32 26.56 -23.40 11.46
C SER A 32 25.60 -23.94 12.50
N GLY A 33 25.14 -25.18 12.34
CA GLY A 33 24.39 -25.86 13.41
C GLY A 33 25.27 -25.97 14.66
N ALA A 34 24.73 -25.67 15.84
CA ALA A 34 25.43 -25.87 17.09
C ALA A 34 25.30 -27.35 17.49
N PRO A 35 26.37 -28.16 17.44
CA PRO A 35 26.28 -29.59 17.72
C PRO A 35 25.88 -29.91 19.17
N MET A 36 25.89 -28.92 20.08
CA MET A 36 25.62 -29.09 21.51
C MET A 36 24.36 -28.36 22.02
N SER A 37 23.55 -27.79 21.11
CA SER A 37 22.29 -27.16 21.50
C SER A 37 21.17 -28.20 21.50
N ARG A 38 20.61 -28.51 22.69
CA ARG A 38 19.44 -29.40 22.87
C ARG A 38 18.24 -29.06 21.97
N ASN A 39 18.17 -27.83 21.46
CA ASN A 39 17.04 -27.32 20.68
C ASN A 39 17.39 -27.05 19.19
N GLY A 40 18.49 -27.61 18.67
CA GLY A 40 18.85 -27.43 17.26
C GLY A 40 19.21 -25.99 16.88
N GLY A 41 19.76 -25.21 17.82
CA GLY A 41 20.12 -23.82 17.60
C GLY A 41 21.23 -23.64 16.55
N TYR A 42 21.17 -22.56 15.78
CA TYR A 42 22.23 -22.14 14.87
C TYR A 42 23.14 -21.11 15.54
N THR A 43 24.44 -21.19 15.28
CA THR A 43 25.41 -20.17 15.69
C THR A 43 25.96 -19.46 14.45
N ASN A 44 26.15 -18.14 14.57
CA ASN A 44 26.73 -17.33 13.52
C ASN A 44 28.26 -17.39 13.62
N GLN A 45 28.90 -17.96 12.60
CA GLN A 45 30.35 -17.95 12.44
C GLN A 45 30.75 -16.81 11.51
N TYR A 46 31.60 -15.91 12.01
CA TYR A 46 32.08 -14.77 11.23
C TYR A 46 33.47 -15.06 10.64
N HIS A 47 33.67 -14.65 9.40
CA HIS A 47 34.96 -14.76 8.69
C HIS A 47 35.28 -13.43 8.00
N HIS A 48 36.56 -13.11 7.85
CA HIS A 48 36.97 -12.11 6.86
C HIS A 48 36.61 -12.58 5.45
N ALA A 49 36.35 -11.65 4.53
CA ALA A 49 36.07 -11.97 3.13
C ALA A 49 37.18 -12.86 2.50
N GLN A 50 38.43 -12.64 2.89
CA GLN A 50 39.57 -13.44 2.44
C GLN A 50 39.72 -14.78 3.19
N CYS A 51 39.26 -14.90 4.43
CA CYS A 51 39.49 -16.10 5.24
C CYS A 51 38.41 -17.19 5.05
N TYR A 52 37.40 -16.94 4.22
CA TYR A 52 36.32 -17.89 3.97
C TYR A 52 36.74 -18.96 2.96
N ARG A 53 36.61 -20.25 3.33
CA ARG A 53 37.14 -21.39 2.55
C ARG A 53 36.40 -21.62 1.23
N ASN A 54 35.11 -21.29 1.15
CA ASN A 54 34.30 -21.41 -0.07
C ASN A 54 34.28 -20.10 -0.86
N ARG A 55 35.44 -19.68 -1.39
CA ARG A 55 35.60 -18.40 -2.11
C ARG A 55 34.92 -18.34 -3.48
N LYS A 56 34.48 -19.48 -4.04
CA LYS A 56 34.18 -19.57 -5.47
C LYS A 56 33.08 -18.62 -5.93
N ASP A 57 32.12 -18.25 -5.07
CA ASP A 57 31.01 -17.38 -5.45
C ASP A 57 30.60 -16.38 -4.36
N LEU A 58 31.52 -15.50 -3.94
CA LEU A 58 31.18 -14.40 -3.02
C LEU A 58 30.08 -13.49 -3.59
N THR A 59 30.01 -13.35 -4.92
CA THR A 59 29.01 -12.58 -5.66
C THR A 59 27.59 -13.13 -5.53
N THR A 60 27.46 -14.42 -5.23
CA THR A 60 26.16 -15.12 -5.11
C THR A 60 25.65 -15.11 -3.66
N LEU A 61 26.47 -14.64 -2.72
CA LEU A 61 26.08 -14.56 -1.31
C LEU A 61 24.99 -13.50 -1.09
N TRP A 62 24.05 -13.84 -0.20
CA TRP A 62 23.00 -12.93 0.20
C TRP A 62 23.58 -11.70 0.90
N GLY A 63 23.18 -10.51 0.44
CA GLY A 63 23.71 -9.23 0.92
C GLY A 63 24.82 -8.61 0.06
N PHE A 64 25.35 -9.32 -0.95
CA PHE A 64 26.45 -8.81 -1.79
C PHE A 64 26.08 -7.53 -2.55
N ARG A 65 24.85 -7.44 -3.05
CA ARG A 65 24.31 -6.26 -3.76
C ARG A 65 24.18 -5.01 -2.88
N ASN A 66 24.23 -5.17 -1.55
CA ASN A 66 24.14 -4.05 -0.60
C ASN A 66 25.50 -3.42 -0.28
N LEU A 67 26.61 -4.00 -0.77
CA LEU A 67 27.95 -3.42 -0.61
C LEU A 67 28.13 -2.21 -1.55
N ALA A 68 29.09 -1.32 -1.23
CA ALA A 68 29.45 -0.22 -2.12
C ALA A 68 29.97 -0.75 -3.48
N LYS A 69 29.76 -0.01 -4.57
CA LYS A 69 30.15 -0.45 -5.92
C LYS A 69 31.66 -0.70 -6.03
N GLU A 70 32.45 0.08 -5.32
CA GLU A 70 33.91 -0.03 -5.23
C GLU A 70 34.31 -1.35 -4.56
N ASP A 71 33.62 -1.72 -3.49
CA ASP A 71 33.86 -2.96 -2.77
C ASP A 71 33.33 -4.18 -3.52
N GLN A 72 32.22 -4.07 -4.25
CA GLN A 72 31.74 -5.13 -5.15
C GLN A 72 32.78 -5.45 -6.23
N LYS A 73 33.42 -4.43 -6.81
CA LYS A 73 34.49 -4.60 -7.80
C LYS A 73 35.71 -5.34 -7.25
N ARG A 74 36.01 -5.27 -5.95
CA ARG A 74 37.16 -5.99 -5.35
C ARG A 74 36.99 -7.51 -5.36
N PHE A 75 35.75 -8.00 -5.39
CA PHE A 75 35.44 -9.43 -5.34
C PHE A 75 34.91 -10.00 -6.66
N MET A 76 34.76 -9.18 -7.70
CA MET A 76 34.32 -9.61 -9.04
C MET A 76 35.52 -9.86 -9.96
N THR A 77 35.37 -10.81 -10.89
CA THR A 77 36.28 -10.98 -12.03
C THR A 77 36.07 -9.88 -13.08
N GLU A 78 37.05 -9.65 -13.97
CA GLU A 78 36.90 -8.66 -15.05
C GLU A 78 35.68 -8.94 -15.96
N GLU A 79 35.35 -10.21 -16.19
CA GLU A 79 34.14 -10.61 -16.92
C GLU A 79 32.86 -10.24 -16.18
N GLN A 80 32.79 -10.52 -14.87
CA GLN A 80 31.65 -10.16 -14.04
C GLN A 80 31.49 -8.64 -13.90
N LYS A 81 32.60 -7.89 -13.88
CA LYS A 81 32.58 -6.43 -13.87
C LYS A 81 32.02 -5.87 -15.18
N ARG A 82 32.36 -6.46 -16.34
CA ARG A 82 31.78 -6.09 -17.64
C ARG A 82 30.27 -6.34 -17.72
N GLN A 83 29.80 -7.45 -17.14
CA GLN A 83 28.38 -7.79 -17.12
C GLN A 83 27.56 -6.93 -16.15
N ASN A 84 28.08 -6.66 -14.94
CA ASN A 84 27.35 -5.94 -13.89
C ASN A 84 27.53 -4.41 -13.96
N PHE A 85 28.63 -3.90 -14.55
CA PHE A 85 28.95 -2.47 -14.66
C PHE A 85 29.34 -2.06 -16.09
N PRO A 86 28.42 -2.17 -17.08
CA PRO A 86 28.73 -1.89 -18.48
C PRO A 86 29.14 -0.42 -18.76
N GLY A 87 28.68 0.53 -17.93
CA GLY A 87 28.98 1.96 -18.08
C GLY A 87 30.44 2.34 -17.80
N ASP A 88 31.08 1.69 -16.82
CA ASP A 88 32.46 2.00 -16.43
C ASP A 88 33.47 1.47 -17.46
N TYR A 89 33.17 0.34 -18.10
CA TYR A 89 34.03 -0.27 -19.12
C TYR A 89 33.87 0.35 -20.51
N ALA A 90 32.69 0.89 -20.83
CA ALA A 90 32.49 1.65 -22.06
C ALA A 90 33.33 2.94 -22.09
N ALA A 91 33.51 3.60 -20.94
CA ALA A 91 34.38 4.77 -20.80
C ALA A 91 35.87 4.42 -20.94
N ALA A 92 36.32 3.29 -20.37
CA ALA A 92 37.69 2.82 -20.52
C ALA A 92 38.03 2.40 -21.97
N ALA A 93 37.08 1.80 -22.69
CA ALA A 93 37.24 1.45 -24.11
C ALA A 93 37.32 2.70 -25.01
N ALA A 94 36.54 3.74 -24.71
CA ALA A 94 36.61 5.03 -25.41
C ALA A 94 37.96 5.76 -25.16
N ALA A 95 38.50 5.65 -23.95
CA ALA A 95 39.82 6.21 -23.61
C ALA A 95 40.97 5.46 -24.32
N ALA A 96 40.92 4.13 -24.40
CA ALA A 96 41.94 3.32 -25.10
C ALA A 96 41.97 3.56 -26.62
N ALA A 97 40.83 3.90 -27.24
CA ALA A 97 40.75 4.29 -28.65
C ALA A 97 41.43 5.65 -28.93
N SER A 98 41.60 6.49 -27.90
CA SER A 98 42.18 7.83 -28.02
C SER A 98 43.73 7.82 -27.93
N SER A 99 44.34 6.74 -27.44
CA SER A 99 45.79 6.58 -27.28
C SER A 99 46.52 5.92 -28.46
N ALA A 100 45.83 5.54 -29.53
CA ALA A 100 46.41 4.83 -30.68
C ALA A 100 46.62 5.70 -31.95
N GLY A 101 46.43 7.02 -31.87
CA GLY A 101 46.45 7.93 -33.02
C GLY A 101 47.64 8.89 -33.04
N GLY A 102 48.86 8.37 -33.18
CA GLY A 102 50.04 9.19 -33.48
C GLY A 102 50.86 8.53 -34.59
N LEU A 103 50.89 9.13 -35.78
CA LEU A 103 51.99 9.04 -36.74
C LEU A 103 51.80 10.06 -37.89
N GLU A 104 52.94 10.51 -38.38
CA GLU A 104 53.26 11.83 -38.91
C GLU A 104 52.91 12.08 -40.39
N LYS A 105 52.95 13.36 -40.76
CA LYS A 105 52.93 13.90 -42.12
C LYS A 105 54.07 13.31 -42.97
N ARG A 106 53.79 13.01 -44.24
CA ARG A 106 54.75 13.16 -45.35
C ARG A 106 54.03 13.32 -46.68
N ASP A 107 54.43 14.35 -47.41
CA ASP A 107 54.04 14.68 -48.78
C ASP A 107 54.55 13.64 -49.78
N ALA A 108 53.73 13.27 -50.77
CA ALA A 108 54.20 12.88 -52.10
C ALA A 108 53.03 12.94 -53.10
N ASN A 109 53.33 13.57 -54.23
CA ASN A 109 52.41 13.97 -55.28
C ASN A 109 52.19 12.83 -56.30
N VAL A 110 50.95 12.76 -56.78
CA VAL A 110 50.42 12.28 -58.07
C VAL A 110 51.31 11.37 -58.94
N ALA A 111 50.82 10.15 -59.20
CA ALA A 111 50.34 9.73 -60.52
C ALA A 111 49.74 8.32 -60.44
N GLU A 112 48.69 8.08 -61.25
CA GLU A 112 48.14 6.79 -61.66
C GLU A 112 46.84 6.27 -60.98
N CYS A 113 45.92 5.83 -61.84
CA CYS A 113 44.62 5.18 -61.62
C CYS A 113 43.40 6.06 -61.24
N THR A 114 42.89 6.84 -62.19
CA THR A 114 41.62 7.59 -62.12
C THR A 114 40.34 6.73 -62.23
N GLU A 115 40.41 5.43 -62.54
CA GLU A 115 39.21 4.57 -62.63
C GLU A 115 38.83 3.84 -61.33
N LEU A 116 39.80 3.51 -60.46
CA LEU A 116 39.53 2.84 -59.17
C LEU A 116 38.81 3.74 -58.15
N ASN A 117 38.99 5.06 -58.26
CA ASN A 117 38.40 6.05 -57.35
C ASN A 117 36.90 6.31 -57.59
N VAL A 118 36.38 6.08 -58.80
CA VAL A 118 34.96 6.27 -59.12
C VAL A 118 34.12 5.09 -58.60
N VAL A 119 34.62 3.86 -58.76
CA VAL A 119 34.00 2.64 -58.22
C VAL A 119 34.00 2.65 -56.69
N ALA A 120 35.10 3.06 -56.06
CA ALA A 120 35.20 3.18 -54.60
C ALA A 120 34.27 4.27 -54.01
N LYS A 121 34.06 5.40 -54.72
CA LYS A 121 33.12 6.45 -54.30
C LYS A 121 31.66 6.02 -54.40
N LYS A 122 31.30 5.23 -55.43
CA LYS A 122 29.94 4.67 -55.61
C LYS A 122 29.63 3.62 -54.53
N GLN A 123 30.54 2.66 -54.33
CA GLN A 123 30.41 1.63 -53.28
C GLN A 123 30.32 2.24 -51.87
N LYS A 124 31.07 3.30 -51.55
CA LYS A 124 30.95 4.02 -50.27
C LYS A 124 29.59 4.71 -50.09
N LYS A 125 29.00 5.24 -51.16
CA LYS A 125 27.66 5.87 -51.13
C LYS A 125 26.56 4.83 -50.88
N ASP A 126 26.66 3.68 -51.53
CA ASP A 126 25.70 2.58 -51.37
C ASP A 126 25.79 1.97 -49.95
N ILE A 127 26.99 1.76 -49.41
CA ILE A 127 27.20 1.33 -48.02
C ILE A 127 26.66 2.34 -47.02
N ALA A 128 26.82 3.64 -47.28
CA ALA A 128 26.27 4.71 -46.43
C ALA A 128 24.72 4.72 -46.46
N ALA A 129 24.10 4.48 -47.62
CA ALA A 129 22.66 4.37 -47.76
C ALA A 129 22.10 3.15 -46.99
N VAL A 130 22.75 1.99 -47.10
CA VAL A 130 22.38 0.77 -46.36
C VAL A 130 22.53 0.97 -44.84
N LYS A 131 23.60 1.61 -44.38
CA LYS A 131 23.77 1.96 -42.95
C LYS A 131 22.67 2.89 -42.44
N LYS A 132 22.24 3.86 -43.25
CA LYS A 132 21.16 4.80 -42.90
C LYS A 132 19.80 4.10 -42.80
N MET A 133 19.52 3.14 -43.67
CA MET A 133 18.29 2.32 -43.58
C MET A 133 18.29 1.43 -42.33
N LYS A 134 19.38 0.71 -42.06
CA LYS A 134 19.50 -0.14 -40.88
C LYS A 134 19.40 0.66 -39.57
N ALA A 135 19.92 1.89 -39.56
CA ALA A 135 19.78 2.79 -38.42
C ALA A 135 18.33 3.25 -38.18
N ARG A 136 17.54 3.43 -39.25
CA ARG A 136 16.11 3.74 -39.16
C ARG A 136 15.30 2.55 -38.65
N GLU A 137 15.56 1.35 -39.17
CA GLU A 137 14.92 0.11 -38.67
C GLU A 137 15.20 -0.13 -37.18
N ILE A 138 16.44 0.11 -36.72
CA ILE A 138 16.79 -0.01 -35.30
C ILE A 138 16.07 1.06 -34.46
N ALA A 139 15.88 2.27 -34.98
CA ALA A 139 15.15 3.33 -34.29
C ALA A 139 13.65 3.01 -34.19
N ASP A 140 13.04 2.50 -35.26
CA ASP A 140 11.63 2.11 -35.29
C ASP A 140 11.39 0.90 -34.36
N ALA A 141 12.27 -0.09 -34.36
CA ALA A 141 12.22 -1.23 -33.43
C ALA A 141 12.35 -0.80 -31.96
N LYS A 142 13.21 0.18 -31.66
CA LYS A 142 13.33 0.74 -30.30
C LYS A 142 12.07 1.48 -29.88
N ARG A 143 11.44 2.24 -30.77
CA ARG A 143 10.18 2.94 -30.48
C ARG A 143 9.05 1.95 -30.20
N LEU A 144 8.92 0.90 -31.02
CA LEU A 144 7.91 -0.14 -30.81
C LEU A 144 8.10 -0.86 -29.46
N ALA A 145 9.35 -1.18 -29.11
CA ALA A 145 9.68 -1.82 -27.83
C ALA A 145 9.40 -0.91 -26.62
N GLU A 146 9.64 0.41 -26.76
CA GLU A 146 9.31 1.40 -25.73
C GLU A 146 7.79 1.54 -25.55
N GLU A 147 7.03 1.59 -26.65
CA GLU A 147 5.56 1.62 -26.62
C GLU A 147 4.97 0.36 -25.97
N GLU A 148 5.53 -0.83 -26.24
CA GLU A 148 5.11 -2.08 -25.61
C GLU A 148 5.41 -2.11 -24.10
N ARG A 149 6.58 -1.58 -23.68
CA ARG A 149 6.91 -1.39 -22.26
C ARG A 149 5.97 -0.41 -21.57
N GLN A 150 5.58 0.67 -22.24
CA GLN A 150 4.62 1.63 -21.69
C GLN A 150 3.22 1.02 -21.57
N ARG A 151 2.79 0.18 -22.54
CA ARG A 151 1.51 -0.55 -22.47
C ARG A 151 1.48 -1.56 -21.32
N THR A 152 2.55 -2.32 -21.13
CA THR A 152 2.66 -3.30 -20.02
C THR A 152 2.67 -2.60 -18.67
N LEU A 153 3.42 -1.51 -18.50
CA LEU A 153 3.40 -0.71 -17.27
C LEU A 153 2.04 -0.05 -17.01
N ALA A 154 1.34 0.40 -18.06
CA ALA A 154 0.00 0.96 -17.93
C ALA A 154 -1.02 -0.12 -17.51
N ALA A 155 -0.92 -1.33 -18.05
CA ALA A 155 -1.76 -2.46 -17.67
C ALA A 155 -1.53 -2.86 -16.20
N GLU A 156 -0.27 -2.96 -15.76
CA GLU A 156 0.07 -3.27 -14.36
C GLU A 156 -0.43 -2.20 -13.38
N ARG A 157 -0.33 -0.91 -13.75
CA ARG A 157 -0.90 0.19 -12.95
C ARG A 157 -2.42 0.11 -12.86
N ALA A 158 -3.09 -0.18 -13.98
CA ALA A 158 -4.54 -0.33 -14.01
C ALA A 158 -5.02 -1.51 -13.16
N GLU A 159 -4.29 -2.64 -13.18
CA GLU A 159 -4.58 -3.80 -12.35
C GLU A 159 -4.39 -3.49 -10.86
N ARG A 160 -3.28 -2.83 -10.49
CA ARG A 160 -3.05 -2.38 -9.11
C ARG A 160 -4.15 -1.43 -8.64
N GLN A 161 -4.62 -0.53 -9.50
CA GLN A 161 -5.70 0.39 -9.15
C GLN A 161 -7.02 -0.35 -8.90
N ARG A 162 -7.34 -1.37 -9.69
CA ARG A 162 -8.51 -2.24 -9.45
C ARG A 162 -8.40 -3.01 -8.14
N GLN A 163 -7.24 -3.57 -7.83
CA GLN A 163 -7.00 -4.28 -6.57
C GLN A 163 -7.20 -3.36 -5.35
N LEU A 164 -6.67 -2.13 -5.43
CA LEU A 164 -6.85 -1.14 -4.37
C LEU A 164 -8.32 -0.73 -4.21
N GLU A 165 -9.05 -0.58 -5.32
CA GLU A 165 -10.48 -0.25 -5.30
C GLU A 165 -11.33 -1.40 -4.71
N GLU A 166 -11.00 -2.65 -5.05
CA GLU A 166 -11.64 -3.83 -4.48
C GLU A 166 -11.35 -3.99 -2.99
N GLU A 167 -10.09 -3.78 -2.57
CA GLU A 167 -9.70 -3.80 -1.16
C GLU A 167 -10.44 -2.70 -0.38
N LYS A 168 -10.52 -1.49 -0.93
CA LYS A 168 -11.29 -0.39 -0.34
C LYS A 168 -12.77 -0.75 -0.21
N ARG A 169 -13.37 -1.35 -1.23
CA ARG A 169 -14.76 -1.85 -1.15
C ARG A 169 -14.94 -2.89 -0.06
N ARG A 170 -13.98 -3.81 0.10
CA ARG A 170 -14.02 -4.84 1.14
C ARG A 170 -13.91 -4.22 2.54
N GLN A 171 -13.02 -3.24 2.71
CA GLN A 171 -12.88 -2.49 3.95
C GLN A 171 -14.16 -1.70 4.27
N GLU A 172 -14.76 -1.02 3.29
CA GLU A 172 -16.03 -0.30 3.46
C GLU A 172 -17.18 -1.26 3.82
N GLU A 173 -17.21 -2.47 3.26
CA GLU A 173 -18.20 -3.50 3.59
C GLU A 173 -17.96 -4.08 5.00
N GLU A 174 -16.72 -4.34 5.38
CA GLU A 174 -16.34 -4.80 6.71
C GLU A 174 -16.66 -3.75 7.78
N GLU A 175 -16.35 -2.47 7.52
CA GLU A 175 -16.79 -1.35 8.36
C GLU A 175 -18.32 -1.27 8.44
N ARG A 176 -19.04 -1.49 7.34
CA ARG A 176 -20.51 -1.51 7.35
C ARG A 176 -21.04 -2.66 8.19
N GLN A 177 -20.45 -3.85 8.11
CA GLN A 177 -20.83 -5.01 8.91
C GLN A 177 -20.50 -4.81 10.40
N LEU A 178 -19.36 -4.17 10.71
CA LEU A 178 -19.02 -3.81 12.08
C LEU A 178 -19.99 -2.76 12.65
N ARG A 179 -20.36 -1.75 11.85
CA ARG A 179 -21.41 -0.78 12.21
C ARG A 179 -22.76 -1.45 12.49
N MET A 180 -23.10 -2.57 11.83
CA MET A 180 -24.31 -3.35 12.17
C MET A 180 -24.22 -4.11 13.49
N ARG A 181 -23.01 -4.44 13.97
CA ARG A 181 -22.81 -5.01 15.32
C ARG A 181 -22.87 -3.93 16.41
N ASP A 182 -22.56 -2.69 16.07
CA ASP A 182 -22.53 -1.54 17.00
C ASP A 182 -23.90 -0.93 17.33
N ASP A 183 -24.98 -1.39 16.68
CA ASP A 183 -26.32 -0.89 17.01
C ASP A 183 -26.89 -1.50 18.31
N VAL A 184 -26.07 -2.19 19.12
CA VAL A 184 -26.42 -2.67 20.47
C VAL A 184 -25.95 -1.66 21.53
N PHE A 185 -26.91 -1.06 22.22
CA PHE A 185 -26.69 -0.05 23.24
C PHE A 185 -27.05 -0.58 24.64
N SER A 186 -26.39 -0.04 25.66
CA SER A 186 -26.76 -0.27 27.05
C SER A 186 -27.74 0.81 27.50
N ILE A 187 -28.90 0.38 27.96
CA ILE A 187 -29.88 1.20 28.68
C ILE A 187 -29.45 1.22 30.14
N THR A 188 -29.34 2.41 30.70
CA THR A 188 -29.02 2.64 32.11
C THR A 188 -30.18 3.36 32.80
N GLY A 189 -30.19 3.32 34.13
CA GLY A 189 -31.18 4.03 34.92
C GLY A 189 -32.55 3.36 34.98
N LEU A 190 -32.61 2.04 34.78
CA LEU A 190 -33.85 1.24 34.81
C LEU A 190 -34.61 1.38 36.14
N LYS A 191 -33.89 1.59 37.25
CA LYS A 191 -34.48 1.84 38.58
C LYS A 191 -35.31 3.13 38.67
N TYR A 192 -35.00 4.10 37.82
CA TYR A 192 -35.68 5.40 37.76
C TYR A 192 -36.70 5.44 36.61
N GLY A 193 -36.86 4.32 35.89
CA GLY A 193 -37.88 4.15 34.87
C GLY A 193 -39.27 3.96 35.50
N GLU A 194 -40.28 4.48 34.82
CA GLU A 194 -41.69 4.28 35.15
C GLU A 194 -42.17 2.88 34.77
N ALA A 195 -41.50 2.24 33.80
CA ALA A 195 -41.85 0.93 33.28
C ALA A 195 -40.60 0.04 33.11
N LYS A 196 -40.80 -1.26 33.31
CA LYS A 196 -39.80 -2.29 32.97
C LYS A 196 -40.10 -2.82 31.57
N ALA A 197 -39.05 -3.05 30.78
CA ALA A 197 -39.17 -3.66 29.46
C ALA A 197 -38.74 -5.13 29.49
N SER A 198 -39.51 -5.99 28.83
CA SER A 198 -39.21 -7.42 28.73
C SER A 198 -38.28 -7.72 27.57
N CYS A 199 -37.55 -8.84 27.64
CA CYS A 199 -36.72 -9.30 26.53
C CYS A 199 -37.59 -9.54 25.27
N GLY A 200 -37.16 -9.02 24.13
CA GLY A 200 -37.90 -9.06 22.86
C GLY A 200 -38.96 -7.98 22.70
N GLU A 201 -39.18 -7.13 23.71
CA GLU A 201 -40.12 -6.01 23.61
C GLU A 201 -39.57 -4.91 22.70
N LYS A 202 -40.48 -4.29 21.95
CA LYS A 202 -40.18 -3.13 21.09
C LYS A 202 -40.27 -1.84 21.90
N VAL A 203 -39.20 -1.08 21.86
CA VAL A 203 -39.08 0.24 22.49
C VAL A 203 -38.84 1.30 21.43
N THR A 204 -39.10 2.55 21.75
CA THR A 204 -38.84 3.71 20.89
C THR A 204 -37.75 4.55 21.52
N LEU A 205 -36.82 5.04 20.71
CA LEU A 205 -35.74 5.91 21.16
C LEU A 205 -36.04 7.36 20.75
N LEU A 206 -35.96 8.27 21.70
CA LEU A 206 -36.26 9.69 21.53
C LEU A 206 -35.10 10.53 22.04
N ARG A 207 -34.66 11.52 21.26
CA ARG A 207 -33.65 12.48 21.71
C ARG A 207 -34.26 13.45 22.72
N GLU A 208 -33.53 13.75 23.78
CA GLU A 208 -33.87 14.76 24.79
C GLU A 208 -32.82 15.89 24.76
N PRO A 209 -32.84 16.77 23.73
CA PRO A 209 -31.87 17.86 23.65
C PRO A 209 -32.00 18.92 24.75
N GLU A 210 -33.16 18.98 25.39
CA GLU A 210 -33.47 19.90 26.49
C GLU A 210 -33.10 19.35 27.88
N ASN A 211 -32.44 18.18 27.94
CA ASN A 211 -32.06 17.58 29.20
C ASN A 211 -30.94 18.37 29.90
N GLU A 212 -31.13 18.67 31.19
CA GLU A 212 -30.24 19.50 32.01
C GLU A 212 -28.82 18.93 32.15
N TYR A 213 -28.69 17.60 32.17
CA TYR A 213 -27.42 16.93 32.42
C TYR A 213 -26.63 16.57 31.16
N ASP A 214 -27.34 16.35 30.05
CA ASP A 214 -26.74 15.94 28.78
C ASP A 214 -27.68 16.26 27.62
N ALA A 215 -27.31 17.25 26.81
CA ALA A 215 -28.03 17.64 25.60
C ALA A 215 -28.03 16.56 24.50
N ASN A 216 -27.21 15.52 24.63
CA ASN A 216 -27.22 14.37 23.73
C ASN A 216 -27.97 13.17 24.28
N ALA A 217 -28.61 13.29 25.44
CA ALA A 217 -29.34 12.19 26.05
C ALA A 217 -30.41 11.61 25.11
N VAL A 218 -30.50 10.28 25.11
CA VAL A 218 -31.50 9.53 24.35
C VAL A 218 -32.34 8.73 25.34
N LYS A 219 -33.61 9.07 25.41
CA LYS A 219 -34.62 8.40 26.23
C LYS A 219 -35.17 7.19 25.51
N VAL A 220 -35.36 6.11 26.26
CA VAL A 220 -35.98 4.87 25.80
C VAL A 220 -37.37 4.77 26.42
N VAL A 221 -38.38 4.65 25.56
CA VAL A 221 -39.78 4.52 25.97
C VAL A 221 -40.41 3.24 25.44
N ASN A 222 -41.36 2.66 26.18
CA ASN A 222 -42.13 1.52 25.72
C ASN A 222 -43.27 1.94 24.75
N GLY A 223 -44.07 0.97 24.28
CA GLY A 223 -45.23 1.25 23.42
C GLY A 223 -46.28 2.17 24.04
N TYR A 224 -46.34 2.27 25.37
CA TYR A 224 -47.21 3.15 26.13
C TYR A 224 -46.58 4.53 26.40
N ARG A 225 -45.41 4.83 25.82
CA ARG A 225 -44.62 6.06 26.03
C ARG A 225 -44.13 6.28 27.47
N GLN A 226 -44.14 5.24 28.29
CA GLN A 226 -43.59 5.28 29.65
C GLN A 226 -42.06 5.21 29.57
N LEU A 227 -41.39 5.93 30.47
CA LEU A 227 -39.92 5.94 30.55
C LEU A 227 -39.41 4.57 31.02
N VAL A 228 -38.59 3.91 30.20
CA VAL A 228 -37.88 2.68 30.61
C VAL A 228 -36.50 3.01 31.15
N GLY A 229 -35.79 3.94 30.48
CA GLY A 229 -34.46 4.37 30.88
C GLY A 229 -33.82 5.29 29.86
N ARG A 230 -32.51 5.48 29.96
CA ARG A 230 -31.72 6.29 29.01
C ARG A 230 -30.53 5.51 28.50
N ILE A 231 -30.08 5.82 27.29
CA ILE A 231 -28.86 5.25 26.75
C ILE A 231 -27.64 5.79 27.52
N GLU A 232 -26.64 4.94 27.73
CA GLU A 232 -25.35 5.31 28.30
C GLU A 232 -24.72 6.53 27.60
N LYS A 233 -24.21 7.49 28.38
CA LYS A 233 -23.77 8.83 27.91
C LYS A 233 -22.83 8.80 26.70
N ASP A 234 -21.78 7.98 26.76
CA ASP A 234 -20.75 7.92 25.71
C ASP A 234 -21.33 7.42 24.38
N LYS A 235 -22.22 6.42 24.46
CA LYS A 235 -22.90 5.88 23.28
C LYS A 235 -24.06 6.77 22.83
N ALA A 236 -24.72 7.45 23.77
CA ALA A 236 -25.78 8.41 23.51
C ALA A 236 -25.27 9.57 22.67
N ALA A 237 -24.07 10.11 22.94
CA ALA A 237 -23.48 11.18 22.12
C ALA A 237 -23.38 10.79 20.63
N THR A 238 -22.81 9.62 20.33
CA THR A 238 -22.68 9.09 18.96
C THR A 238 -24.04 8.85 18.32
N LEU A 239 -24.96 8.22 19.06
CA LEU A 239 -26.31 7.89 18.58
C LEU A 239 -27.13 9.17 18.31
N SER A 240 -27.04 10.14 19.20
CA SER A 240 -27.77 11.42 19.16
C SER A 240 -27.35 12.27 17.97
N SER A 241 -26.05 12.37 17.69
CA SER A 241 -25.54 13.03 16.48
C SER A 241 -25.98 12.31 15.20
N LYS A 242 -25.92 10.97 15.17
CA LYS A 242 -26.40 10.15 14.03
C LYS A 242 -27.90 10.34 13.79
N MET A 243 -28.70 10.31 14.85
CA MET A 243 -30.15 10.56 14.80
C MET A 243 -30.46 11.96 14.29
N LYS A 244 -29.72 12.99 14.72
CA LYS A 244 -29.89 14.37 14.26
C LYS A 244 -29.66 14.49 12.75
N GLN A 245 -28.51 14.00 12.29
CA GLN A 245 -28.12 14.06 10.88
C GLN A 245 -29.13 13.32 10.00
N MET A 246 -29.47 12.08 10.37
CA MET A 246 -30.46 11.30 9.64
C MET A 246 -31.84 11.97 9.65
N GLN A 247 -32.25 12.59 10.76
CA GLN A 247 -33.52 13.30 10.85
C GLN A 247 -33.57 14.49 9.89
N GLU A 248 -32.50 15.28 9.80
CA GLU A 248 -32.38 16.41 8.85
C GLU A 248 -32.41 15.93 7.39
N ASP A 249 -31.64 14.88 7.07
CA ASP A 249 -31.58 14.29 5.73
C ASP A 249 -32.96 13.77 5.29
N TYR A 250 -33.67 13.04 6.16
CA TYR A 250 -34.98 12.46 5.82
C TYR A 250 -36.10 13.51 5.78
N GLN A 251 -36.02 14.55 6.61
CA GLN A 251 -36.96 15.67 6.55
C GLN A 251 -36.92 16.36 5.18
N SER A 252 -35.73 16.52 4.59
CA SER A 252 -35.59 17.09 3.24
C SER A 252 -36.25 16.22 2.15
N GLN A 253 -36.45 14.93 2.41
CA GLN A 253 -37.01 13.95 1.47
C GLN A 253 -38.48 13.59 1.76
N ASN A 254 -39.18 14.34 2.64
CA ASN A 254 -40.53 14.01 3.10
C ASN A 254 -40.63 12.62 3.78
N PHE A 255 -39.59 12.21 4.48
CA PHE A 255 -39.61 11.03 5.34
C PHE A 255 -39.43 11.45 6.81
N LYS A 256 -40.16 10.79 7.70
CA LYS A 256 -39.95 10.88 9.13
C LYS A 256 -39.08 9.70 9.58
N LEU A 257 -37.97 10.02 10.24
CA LEU A 257 -37.13 9.03 10.89
C LEU A 257 -37.82 8.52 12.17
N PHE A 258 -37.82 7.21 12.36
CA PHE A 258 -38.31 6.54 13.56
C PHE A 258 -37.23 5.56 14.05
N ALA A 259 -36.67 5.82 15.24
CA ALA A 259 -35.71 4.92 15.87
C ALA A 259 -36.45 3.91 16.75
N GLU A 260 -36.48 2.66 16.30
CA GLU A 260 -37.07 1.54 17.03
C GLU A 260 -35.94 0.75 17.71
N GLY A 261 -36.18 0.27 18.92
CA GLY A 261 -35.28 -0.61 19.63
C GLY A 261 -35.95 -1.94 19.93
N THR A 262 -35.19 -3.03 19.90
CA THR A 262 -35.62 -4.33 20.40
C THR A 262 -34.74 -4.71 21.58
N ILE A 263 -35.34 -5.00 22.71
CA ILE A 263 -34.61 -5.44 23.90
C ILE A 263 -34.03 -6.83 23.66
N VAL A 264 -32.71 -7.00 23.81
CA VAL A 264 -31.99 -8.25 23.51
C VAL A 264 -31.74 -9.09 24.75
N SER A 265 -31.68 -8.46 25.93
CA SER A 265 -31.40 -9.12 27.19
C SER A 265 -32.43 -8.75 28.25
N ALA A 266 -32.71 -9.64 29.19
CA ALA A 266 -33.52 -9.32 30.38
C ALA A 266 -32.82 -8.30 31.30
N GLY A 267 -31.49 -8.15 31.18
CA GLY A 267 -30.72 -7.18 31.96
C GLY A 267 -30.55 -7.58 33.42
N ASP A 268 -29.94 -6.69 34.20
CA ASP A 268 -29.60 -6.87 35.62
C ASP A 268 -30.25 -5.78 36.50
N ASP A 269 -31.54 -5.47 36.34
CA ASP A 269 -32.31 -4.41 37.05
C ASP A 269 -31.71 -2.97 37.03
N TYR A 270 -30.47 -2.80 36.59
CA TYR A 270 -29.73 -1.55 36.45
C TYR A 270 -29.42 -1.25 35.00
N GLN A 271 -29.01 -2.28 34.25
CA GLN A 271 -28.66 -2.19 32.85
C GLN A 271 -29.37 -3.24 32.01
N GLN A 272 -29.69 -2.86 30.78
CA GLN A 272 -30.34 -3.74 29.83
C GLN A 272 -29.89 -3.42 28.41
N LEU A 273 -29.71 -4.43 27.56
CA LEU A 273 -29.22 -4.23 26.20
C LEU A 273 -30.37 -4.04 25.20
N VAL A 274 -30.25 -3.04 24.35
CA VAL A 274 -31.19 -2.73 23.27
C VAL A 274 -30.48 -2.71 21.93
N LYS A 275 -31.03 -3.43 20.96
CA LYS A 275 -30.62 -3.34 19.56
C LYS A 275 -31.47 -2.28 18.87
N VAL A 276 -30.86 -1.29 18.24
CA VAL A 276 -31.54 -0.16 17.61
C VAL A 276 -31.61 -0.36 16.10
N ASP A 277 -32.80 -0.21 15.53
CA ASP A 277 -33.07 -0.24 14.11
C ASP A 277 -33.75 1.08 13.68
N PHE A 278 -33.22 1.70 12.62
CA PHE A 278 -33.79 2.94 12.07
C PHE A 278 -34.80 2.63 10.97
N LYS A 279 -36.04 3.07 11.15
CA LYS A 279 -37.11 2.99 10.14
C LYS A 279 -37.40 4.36 9.54
N LYS A 280 -37.62 4.39 8.23
CA LYS A 280 -38.08 5.58 7.50
C LYS A 280 -39.56 5.41 7.18
N ILE A 281 -40.37 6.40 7.55
CA ILE A 281 -41.81 6.41 7.29
C ILE A 281 -42.10 7.59 6.34
N PRO A 282 -42.71 7.37 5.16
CA PRO A 282 -43.08 8.47 4.29
C PRO A 282 -44.10 9.37 4.98
N THR A 283 -43.82 10.67 5.09
CA THR A 283 -44.83 11.64 5.52
C THR A 283 -45.69 11.96 4.30
N LYS A 284 -46.99 11.69 4.36
CA LYS A 284 -47.91 12.11 3.29
C LYS A 284 -47.73 13.63 3.09
N PRO A 285 -47.57 14.12 1.85
CA PRO A 285 -47.65 15.56 1.62
C PRO A 285 -49.00 16.01 2.14
N ASN A 286 -49.00 17.12 2.87
CA ASN A 286 -50.20 17.75 3.41
C ASN A 286 -51.05 18.23 2.22
N THR A 287 -51.82 17.32 1.61
CA THR A 287 -52.92 17.70 0.74
C THR A 287 -53.91 18.41 1.63
N ALA A 288 -53.84 19.74 1.58
CA ALA A 288 -54.88 20.61 2.11
C ALA A 288 -56.23 19.97 1.80
N ILE A 289 -56.99 19.67 2.85
CA ILE A 289 -58.39 19.31 2.71
C ILE A 289 -59.05 20.56 2.15
N ILE A 290 -59.15 20.66 0.83
CA ILE A 290 -60.00 21.64 0.16
C ILE A 290 -61.40 21.27 0.63
N ASN A 291 -61.92 22.00 1.60
CA ASN A 291 -63.28 21.82 2.09
C ASN A 291 -64.22 22.16 0.92
N PRO A 292 -64.93 21.18 0.34
CA PRO A 292 -65.80 21.44 -0.83
C PRO A 292 -67.05 22.24 -0.46
N TYR A 293 -67.23 22.59 0.82
CA TYR A 293 -68.38 23.34 1.35
C TYR A 293 -68.06 24.78 1.78
N ALA A 294 -67.01 25.41 1.25
CA ALA A 294 -66.85 26.86 1.37
C ALA A 294 -67.90 27.57 0.48
N LYS A 295 -69.12 27.71 1.00
CA LYS A 295 -70.19 28.49 0.37
C LYS A 295 -69.73 29.93 0.20
N SER A 296 -69.57 30.34 -1.05
CA SER A 296 -69.41 31.74 -1.46
C SER A 296 -70.65 32.53 -1.08
N THR A 297 -70.61 33.26 0.02
CA THR A 297 -71.58 34.32 0.31
C THR A 297 -71.24 35.54 -0.55
N LYS A 298 -72.13 35.83 -1.51
CA LYS A 298 -72.24 37.15 -2.13
C LYS A 298 -73.18 38.02 -1.30
#